data_AF-A0A1Q4G4X1-F1
#
_entry.id   AF-A0A1Q4G4X1-F1
#
_cell.length_a   1.000
_cell.length_b   1.000
_cell.length_c   1.000
_cell.angle_alpha   90.00
_cell.angle_beta   90.00
_cell.angle_gamma   90.00
#
_symmetry.space_group_name_H-M   'P 1'
#
loop_
_entity.id
_entity.type
_entity.pdbx_description
1 polymer ?
#
loop_
_entity_poly.entity_id
_entity_poly.type
_entity_poly.pdbx_seq_one_letter_code
_entity_poly.pdbx_strand_id
1 'polypeptide(L)'
;MMQHNPQFWISLSFAILGGVFCILGLLSRFYRFFKYKDIGQLLISVGVMALIWHVMIYCMIYTGEIQYYPRIYNKGIPFYYLVGPFFYFYVWLKFNPNATLPKHWILHLLPFCFGLIDVIPYAVAPVEEQKKLLRMLVEDIPLGFKHHYGFVDQQLHYMLRFGLAIAYVIGQWRIYYNTDIDAKVTKREVLIFNCVYSTYLLLQCSIVLAIILNSSQEAYILKSLDKLVWVSFCFLLFSLWFMLDGNKKSTLYY
;
A
#
# COMPACT_ATOMS: atom_id res chain seq x y z
N MET A 1 10.70 -3.46 25.02
CA MET A 1 11.65 -2.35 25.22
C MET A 1 11.36 -1.10 24.36
N MET A 2 10.77 -1.20 23.15
CA MET A 2 10.47 -0.01 22.32
C MET A 2 9.30 0.87 22.80
N GLN A 3 8.34 0.31 23.54
CA GLN A 3 7.12 1.01 23.98
C GLN A 3 7.34 2.15 25.00
N HIS A 4 8.52 2.25 25.60
CA HIS A 4 8.84 3.36 26.52
C HIS A 4 9.47 4.56 25.79
N ASN A 5 9.77 4.44 24.50
CA ASN A 5 10.40 5.52 23.75
C ASN A 5 9.32 6.47 23.18
N PRO A 6 9.42 7.80 23.39
CA PRO A 6 8.45 8.76 22.85
C PRO A 6 8.31 8.70 21.32
N GLN A 7 9.38 8.41 20.59
CA GLN A 7 9.36 8.31 19.13
C GLN A 7 8.45 7.19 18.63
N PHE A 8 8.36 6.08 19.37
CA PHE A 8 7.43 5.00 19.08
C PHE A 8 5.99 5.51 19.11
N TRP A 9 5.59 6.19 20.17
CA TRP A 9 4.24 6.74 20.30
C TRP A 9 3.92 7.82 19.28
N ILE A 10 4.89 8.66 18.92
CA ILE A 10 4.75 9.63 17.83
C ILE A 10 4.47 8.92 16.51
N SER A 11 5.27 7.90 16.17
CA SER A 11 5.08 7.13 14.93
C SER A 11 3.72 6.44 14.89
N LEU A 12 3.30 5.81 15.99
CA LEU A 12 2.02 5.15 16.12
C LEU A 12 0.86 6.15 15.97
N SER A 13 0.99 7.33 16.58
CA SER A 13 -0.03 8.39 16.47
C SER A 13 -0.18 8.89 15.04
N PHE A 14 0.93 9.10 14.31
CA PHE A 14 0.89 9.46 12.89
C PHE A 14 0.24 8.35 12.04
N ALA A 15 0.55 7.09 12.32
CA ALA A 15 -0.06 5.96 11.61
C ALA A 15 -1.58 5.88 11.85
N ILE A 16 -2.03 6.03 13.10
CA ILE A 16 -3.45 6.02 13.48
C ILE A 16 -4.20 7.19 12.84
N LEU A 17 -3.67 8.42 12.97
CA LEU A 17 -4.26 9.61 12.36
C LEU A 17 -4.33 9.48 10.83
N GLY A 18 -3.28 8.94 10.20
CA GLY A 18 -3.26 8.63 8.79
C GLY A 18 -4.36 7.64 8.40
N GLY A 19 -4.54 6.57 9.19
CA GLY A 19 -5.61 5.60 9.02
C GLY A 19 -7.00 6.25 9.07
N VAL A 20 -7.25 7.15 10.02
CA VAL A 20 -8.51 7.91 10.13
C VAL A 20 -8.75 8.75 8.88
N PHE A 21 -7.77 9.52 8.42
CA PHE A 21 -7.92 10.33 7.19
C PHE A 21 -8.16 9.47 5.95
N CYS A 22 -7.45 8.34 5.85
CA CYS A 22 -7.69 7.36 4.80
C CYS A 22 -9.14 6.84 4.83
N ILE A 23 -9.68 6.47 5.99
CA ILE A 23 -11.08 6.02 6.13
C ILE A 23 -12.05 7.10 5.67
N LEU A 24 -11.87 8.36 6.11
CA LEU A 24 -12.71 9.48 5.68
C LEU A 24 -12.66 9.68 4.14
N GLY A 25 -11.46 9.59 3.55
CA GLY A 25 -11.27 9.63 2.10
C GLY A 25 -11.96 8.47 1.38
N LEU A 26 -11.88 7.26 1.93
CA LEU A 26 -12.55 6.07 1.39
C LEU A 26 -14.06 6.24 1.39
N LEU A 27 -14.65 6.72 2.48
CA LEU A 27 -16.10 6.97 2.58
C LEU A 27 -16.57 7.93 1.49
N SER A 28 -15.84 9.04 1.29
CA SER A 28 -16.13 10.04 0.25
C SER A 28 -16.05 9.44 -1.16
N ARG A 29 -15.02 8.65 -1.45
CA ARG A 29 -14.82 8.03 -2.77
C ARG A 29 -15.79 6.89 -3.04
N PHE A 30 -16.14 6.09 -2.03
CA PHE A 30 -17.19 5.08 -2.15
C PHE A 30 -18.56 5.72 -2.40
N TYR A 31 -18.90 6.80 -1.70
CA TYR A 31 -20.11 7.56 -2.00
C TYR A 31 -20.16 7.99 -3.47
N ARG A 32 -19.04 8.50 -4.01
CA ARG A 32 -18.93 8.89 -5.42
C ARG A 32 -19.04 7.71 -6.37
N PHE A 33 -18.42 6.58 -6.05
CA PHE A 33 -18.59 5.35 -6.83
C PHE A 33 -20.05 4.90 -6.87
N PHE A 34 -20.74 4.88 -5.73
CA PHE A 34 -22.15 4.45 -5.70
C PHE A 34 -23.07 5.43 -6.43
N LYS A 35 -22.87 6.74 -6.26
CA LYS A 35 -23.70 7.79 -6.86
C LYS A 35 -23.45 7.97 -8.35
N TYR A 36 -22.20 7.97 -8.79
CA TYR A 36 -21.81 8.35 -10.15
C TYR A 36 -21.24 7.19 -10.97
N LYS A 37 -21.12 5.98 -10.39
CA LYS A 37 -20.52 4.80 -11.04
C LYS A 37 -19.09 5.04 -11.55
N ASP A 38 -18.36 5.97 -10.91
CA ASP A 38 -16.97 6.29 -11.26
C ASP A 38 -16.02 5.16 -10.80
N ILE A 39 -15.70 4.27 -11.73
CA ILE A 39 -14.81 3.11 -11.52
C ILE A 39 -13.42 3.56 -11.07
N GLY A 40 -12.95 4.73 -11.51
CA GLY A 40 -11.65 5.27 -11.09
C GLY A 40 -11.59 5.45 -9.56
N GLN A 41 -12.68 5.94 -8.95
CA GLN A 41 -12.75 6.07 -7.49
C GLN A 41 -12.68 4.71 -6.78
N LEU A 42 -13.30 3.67 -7.35
CA LEU A 42 -13.23 2.33 -6.77
C LEU A 42 -11.80 1.79 -6.81
N LEU A 43 -11.10 1.94 -7.94
CA LEU A 43 -9.73 1.43 -8.11
C LEU A 43 -8.76 2.08 -7.11
N ILE A 44 -8.75 3.41 -7.03
CA ILE A 44 -7.88 4.09 -6.07
C ILE A 44 -8.24 3.72 -4.62
N SER A 45 -9.54 3.58 -4.30
CA SER A 45 -9.97 3.16 -2.96
C SER A 45 -9.48 1.78 -2.59
N VAL A 46 -9.60 0.78 -3.48
CA VAL A 46 -9.13 -0.58 -3.18
C VAL A 46 -7.60 -0.62 -3.07
N GLY A 47 -6.88 0.14 -3.90
CA GLY A 47 -5.43 0.27 -3.78
C GLY A 47 -5.01 0.89 -2.43
N VAL A 48 -5.71 1.94 -1.99
CA VAL A 48 -5.44 2.57 -0.67
C VAL A 48 -5.83 1.65 0.49
N MET A 49 -6.92 0.87 0.38
CA MET A 49 -7.26 -0.14 1.40
C MET A 49 -6.14 -1.16 1.59
N ALA A 50 -5.49 -1.59 0.50
CA ALA A 50 -4.34 -2.48 0.60
C ALA A 50 -3.16 -1.81 1.33
N LEU A 51 -2.91 -0.52 1.10
CA LEU A 51 -1.90 0.23 1.84
C LEU A 51 -2.23 0.38 3.33
N ILE A 52 -3.49 0.66 3.67
CA ILE A 52 -3.96 0.71 5.08
C ILE A 52 -3.76 -0.64 5.75
N TRP A 53 -4.13 -1.74 5.08
CA TRP A 53 -3.92 -3.08 5.61
C TRP A 53 -2.44 -3.33 5.92
N HIS A 54 -1.54 -2.92 5.02
CA HIS A 54 -0.10 -3.06 5.21
C HIS A 54 0.36 -2.31 6.47
N VAL A 55 0.00 -1.03 6.61
CA VAL A 55 0.34 -0.21 7.78
C VAL A 55 -0.23 -0.80 9.07
N MET A 56 -1.49 -1.25 9.05
CA MET A 56 -2.15 -1.87 10.20
C MET A 56 -1.38 -3.12 10.68
N ILE A 57 -1.02 -4.03 9.76
CA ILE A 57 -0.24 -5.23 10.13
C ILE A 57 1.11 -4.84 10.74
N TYR A 58 1.80 -3.85 10.18
CA TYR A 58 3.05 -3.34 10.76
C TYR A 58 2.85 -2.79 12.17
N CYS A 59 1.84 -1.94 12.38
CA CYS A 59 1.51 -1.43 13.72
C CYS A 59 1.28 -2.59 14.71
N MET A 60 0.53 -3.62 14.32
CA MET A 60 0.25 -4.78 15.17
C MET A 60 1.49 -5.63 15.46
N ILE A 61 2.44 -5.74 14.52
CA ILE A 61 3.73 -6.39 14.75
C ILE A 61 4.52 -5.59 15.79
N TYR A 62 4.59 -4.27 15.62
CA TYR A 62 5.35 -3.38 16.49
C TYR A 62 4.78 -3.24 17.91
N THR A 63 3.45 -3.29 18.06
CA THR A 63 2.80 -3.30 19.38
C THR A 63 2.80 -4.68 20.02
N GLY A 64 3.05 -5.74 19.23
CA GLY A 64 2.90 -7.11 19.69
C GLY A 64 1.45 -7.60 19.75
N GLU A 65 0.51 -6.89 19.11
CA GLU A 65 -0.90 -7.30 19.05
C GLU A 65 -1.14 -8.41 18.01
N ILE A 66 -0.27 -8.54 17.00
CA ILE A 66 -0.46 -9.48 15.89
C ILE A 66 -0.61 -10.94 16.34
N GLN A 67 0.05 -11.32 17.45
CA GLN A 67 -0.04 -12.66 18.05
C GLN A 67 -1.44 -13.05 18.54
N TYR A 68 -2.31 -12.07 18.84
CA TYR A 68 -3.71 -12.35 19.23
C TYR A 68 -4.62 -12.53 18.01
N TYR A 69 -4.19 -12.08 16.84
CA TYR A 69 -4.94 -12.15 15.59
C TYR A 69 -4.13 -12.86 14.49
N PRO A 70 -3.72 -14.13 14.69
CA PRO A 70 -2.85 -14.82 13.74
C PRO A 70 -3.43 -14.92 12.34
N ARG A 71 -4.76 -15.07 12.25
CA ARG A 71 -5.48 -15.27 10.99
C ARG A 71 -5.46 -14.06 10.05
N ILE A 72 -5.08 -12.87 10.48
CA ILE A 72 -5.02 -11.69 9.59
C ILE A 72 -3.62 -11.47 8.99
N TYR A 73 -2.59 -12.10 9.57
CA TYR A 73 -1.24 -12.04 9.04
C TYR A 73 -1.18 -12.65 7.64
N ASN A 74 -0.34 -12.08 6.77
CA ASN A 74 -0.20 -12.44 5.35
C ASN A 74 -1.43 -12.35 4.45
N LYS A 75 -2.66 -12.21 4.94
CA LYS A 75 -3.86 -12.09 4.08
C LYS A 75 -3.89 -10.86 3.17
N GLY A 76 -3.11 -9.82 3.50
CA GLY A 76 -2.96 -8.63 2.65
C GLY A 76 -2.09 -8.84 1.41
N ILE A 77 -1.26 -9.91 1.39
CA ILE A 77 -0.29 -10.20 0.31
C ILE A 77 -0.88 -10.10 -1.10
N PRO A 78 -2.03 -10.74 -1.40
CA PRO A 78 -2.63 -10.67 -2.73
C PRO A 78 -3.01 -9.22 -3.10
N PHE A 79 -3.59 -8.48 -2.15
CA PHE A 79 -4.08 -7.12 -2.37
C PHE A 79 -2.96 -6.11 -2.61
N TYR A 80 -1.78 -6.32 -2.01
CA TYR A 80 -0.64 -5.42 -2.24
C TYR A 80 -0.17 -5.46 -3.70
N TYR A 81 -0.36 -6.58 -4.40
CA TYR A 81 -0.10 -6.66 -5.84
C TYR A 81 -1.05 -5.84 -6.70
N LEU A 82 -2.23 -5.47 -6.17
CA LEU A 82 -3.22 -4.67 -6.88
C LEU A 82 -2.94 -3.17 -6.83
N VAL A 83 -2.10 -2.68 -5.91
CA VAL A 83 -1.84 -1.24 -5.72
C VAL A 83 -1.36 -0.57 -7.01
N GLY A 84 -0.27 -1.08 -7.59
CA GLY A 84 0.30 -0.58 -8.84
C GLY A 84 -0.71 -0.53 -10.01
N PRO A 85 -1.33 -1.68 -10.39
CA PRO A 85 -2.28 -1.68 -11.49
C PRO A 85 -3.50 -0.79 -11.21
N PHE A 86 -4.03 -0.78 -9.99
CA PHE A 86 -5.22 0.02 -9.67
C PHE A 86 -4.94 1.51 -9.78
N PHE A 87 -3.77 1.95 -9.32
CA PHE A 87 -3.35 3.35 -9.43
C PHE A 87 -3.06 3.73 -10.89
N TYR A 88 -2.50 2.83 -11.69
CA TYR A 88 -2.29 3.07 -13.12
C TYR A 88 -3.62 3.24 -13.87
N PHE A 89 -4.58 2.33 -13.67
CA PHE A 89 -5.86 2.42 -14.36
C PHE A 89 -6.74 3.55 -13.82
N TYR A 90 -6.58 3.97 -12.56
CA TYR A 90 -7.14 5.22 -12.06
C TYR A 90 -6.65 6.43 -12.89
N VAL A 91 -5.34 6.56 -13.13
CA VAL A 91 -4.77 7.63 -13.95
C VAL A 91 -5.25 7.53 -15.41
N TRP A 92 -5.29 6.32 -15.96
CA TRP A 92 -5.78 6.10 -17.32
C TRP A 92 -7.25 6.54 -17.48
N LEU A 93 -8.13 6.16 -16.54
CA LEU A 93 -9.55 6.55 -16.55
C LEU A 93 -9.73 8.07 -16.35
N LYS A 94 -8.86 8.73 -15.58
CA LYS A 94 -8.88 10.18 -15.42
C LYS A 94 -8.68 10.93 -16.75
N PHE A 95 -7.83 10.40 -17.62
CA PHE A 95 -7.62 10.95 -18.96
C PHE A 95 -8.62 10.43 -19.99
N ASN A 96 -9.36 9.37 -19.68
CA ASN A 96 -10.34 8.74 -20.57
C ASN A 96 -11.70 8.58 -19.85
N PRO A 97 -12.39 9.67 -19.50
CA PRO A 97 -13.54 9.63 -18.58
C PRO A 97 -14.74 8.84 -19.10
N ASN A 98 -14.89 8.72 -20.43
CA ASN A 98 -15.97 7.96 -21.07
C ASN A 98 -15.56 6.51 -21.40
N ALA A 99 -14.32 6.13 -21.11
CA ALA A 99 -13.84 4.79 -21.43
C ALA A 99 -14.17 3.80 -20.31
N THR A 100 -14.48 2.57 -20.71
CA THR A 100 -14.52 1.43 -19.80
C THR A 100 -13.13 0.81 -19.68
N LEU A 101 -12.89 0.06 -18.59
CA LEU A 101 -11.66 -0.71 -18.46
C LEU A 101 -11.46 -1.64 -19.68
N PRO A 102 -10.27 -1.67 -20.27
CA PRO A 102 -10.03 -2.51 -21.44
C PRO A 102 -10.03 -3.99 -21.05
N LYS A 103 -10.38 -4.88 -21.98
CA LYS A 103 -10.49 -6.33 -21.71
C LYS A 103 -9.20 -6.94 -21.14
N HIS A 104 -8.04 -6.46 -21.58
CA HIS A 104 -6.74 -6.93 -21.10
C HIS A 104 -6.42 -6.50 -19.65
N TRP A 105 -7.21 -5.61 -19.05
CA TRP A 105 -7.11 -5.24 -17.62
C TRP A 105 -7.04 -6.47 -16.72
N ILE A 106 -7.78 -7.53 -17.04
CA ILE A 106 -7.84 -8.74 -16.23
C ILE A 106 -6.48 -9.44 -16.09
N LEU A 107 -5.59 -9.30 -17.07
CA LEU A 107 -4.23 -9.86 -17.01
C LEU A 107 -3.40 -9.21 -15.90
N HIS A 108 -3.72 -7.97 -15.54
CA HIS A 108 -3.06 -7.25 -14.45
C HIS A 108 -3.48 -7.78 -13.06
N LEU A 109 -4.46 -8.70 -12.98
CA LEU A 109 -4.83 -9.43 -11.77
C LEU A 109 -4.01 -10.72 -11.58
N LEU A 110 -3.18 -11.15 -12.54
CA LEU A 110 -2.35 -12.35 -12.39
C LEU A 110 -1.45 -12.31 -11.15
N PRO A 111 -0.76 -11.19 -10.83
CA PRO A 111 0.02 -11.11 -9.59
C PRO A 111 -0.81 -11.22 -8.31
N PHE A 112 -2.08 -10.79 -8.34
CA PHE A 112 -3.01 -11.03 -7.22
C PHE A 112 -3.33 -12.51 -7.07
N CYS A 113 -3.62 -13.22 -8.17
CA CYS A 113 -3.86 -14.66 -8.13
C CYS A 113 -2.64 -15.42 -7.61
N PHE A 114 -1.43 -15.03 -8.02
CA PHE A 114 -0.18 -15.56 -7.48
C PHE A 114 -0.11 -15.38 -5.95
N GLY A 115 -0.33 -14.16 -5.46
CA GLY A 115 -0.35 -13.89 -4.02
C GLY A 115 -1.44 -14.66 -3.28
N LEU A 116 -2.60 -14.89 -3.91
CA LEU A 116 -3.72 -15.64 -3.32
C LEU A 116 -3.34 -17.11 -3.11
N ILE A 117 -2.65 -17.71 -4.08
CA ILE A 117 -2.15 -19.08 -3.96
C ILE A 117 -1.05 -19.14 -2.90
N ASP A 118 -0.14 -18.16 -2.88
CA ASP A 118 0.98 -18.14 -1.94
C ASP A 118 0.56 -18.11 -0.47
N VAL A 119 -0.54 -17.44 -0.13
CA VAL A 119 -1.00 -17.36 1.27
C VAL A 119 -1.70 -18.62 1.77
N ILE A 120 -2.00 -19.58 0.90
CA ILE A 120 -2.75 -20.79 1.27
C ILE A 120 -2.06 -21.60 2.38
N PRO A 121 -0.75 -21.92 2.31
CA PRO A 121 -0.09 -22.73 3.32
C PRO A 121 -0.19 -22.10 4.72
N TYR A 122 0.03 -20.78 4.82
CA TYR A 122 -0.20 -20.05 6.08
C TYR A 122 -1.67 -20.08 6.50
N ALA A 123 -2.61 -19.89 5.57
CA ALA A 123 -4.04 -19.81 5.87
C ALA A 123 -4.62 -21.13 6.41
N VAL A 124 -4.12 -22.28 5.95
CA VAL A 124 -4.58 -23.61 6.39
C VAL A 124 -3.80 -24.16 7.57
N ALA A 125 -2.65 -23.57 7.91
CA ALA A 125 -1.85 -23.99 9.06
C ALA A 125 -2.62 -23.92 10.39
N PRO A 126 -2.28 -24.79 11.37
CA PRO A 126 -2.84 -24.74 12.71
C PRO A 126 -2.63 -23.37 13.38
N VAL A 127 -3.63 -22.90 14.12
CA VAL A 127 -3.57 -21.59 14.81
C VAL A 127 -2.38 -21.48 15.76
N GLU A 128 -2.01 -22.57 16.43
CA GLU A 128 -0.89 -22.58 17.37
C GLU A 128 0.46 -22.41 16.67
N GLU A 129 0.63 -22.96 15.47
CA GLU A 129 1.83 -22.75 14.66
C GLU A 129 1.92 -21.30 14.16
N GLN A 130 0.78 -20.73 13.76
CA GLN A 130 0.70 -19.30 13.38
C GLN A 130 1.06 -18.39 14.55
N LYS A 131 0.52 -18.65 15.75
CA LYS A 131 0.86 -17.88 16.96
C LYS A 131 2.35 -18.03 17.31
N LYS A 132 2.91 -19.23 17.20
CA LYS A 132 4.34 -19.46 17.44
C LYS A 132 5.21 -18.63 16.50
N LEU A 133 4.89 -18.62 15.19
CA LEU A 133 5.56 -17.76 14.22
C LEU A 133 5.47 -16.29 14.64
N LEU A 134 4.27 -15.81 15.00
CA LEU A 134 4.05 -14.41 15.31
C LEU A 134 4.71 -13.96 16.61
N ARG A 135 4.84 -14.84 17.61
CA ARG A 135 5.65 -14.56 18.80
C ARG A 135 7.12 -14.37 18.45
N MET A 136 7.69 -15.30 17.67
CA MET A 136 9.07 -15.17 17.19
C MET A 136 9.26 -13.89 16.37
N LEU A 137 8.27 -13.51 15.55
CA LEU A 137 8.30 -12.31 14.73
C LEU A 137 8.20 -11.00 15.52
N VAL A 138 7.47 -10.99 16.64
CA VAL A 138 7.41 -9.83 17.55
C VAL A 138 8.73 -9.68 18.32
N GLU A 139 9.39 -10.79 18.65
CA GLU A 139 10.70 -10.80 19.30
C GLU A 139 11.84 -10.41 18.34
N ASP A 140 11.76 -10.88 17.09
CA ASP A 140 12.73 -10.59 16.03
C ASP A 140 12.00 -10.14 14.75
N ILE A 141 11.65 -8.86 14.68
CA ILE A 141 10.95 -8.23 13.53
C ILE A 141 11.59 -8.56 12.17
N PRO A 142 12.93 -8.56 12.00
CA PRO A 142 13.60 -9.04 10.79
C PRO A 142 13.15 -10.43 10.30
N LEU A 143 12.75 -11.33 11.19
CA LEU A 143 12.21 -12.65 10.82
C LEU A 143 11.00 -12.53 9.88
N GLY A 144 10.24 -11.43 9.97
CA GLY A 144 9.13 -11.10 9.09
C GLY A 144 9.47 -11.04 7.60
N PHE A 145 10.75 -10.93 7.23
CA PHE A 145 11.21 -10.91 5.84
C PHE A 145 11.86 -12.22 5.39
N LYS A 146 12.23 -13.09 6.33
CA LYS A 146 13.03 -14.30 6.08
C LYS A 146 12.27 -15.61 6.23
N HIS A 147 11.05 -15.58 6.75
CA HIS A 147 10.30 -16.82 6.97
C HIS A 147 9.68 -17.37 5.68
N HIS A 148 9.57 -18.70 5.62
CA HIS A 148 9.09 -19.47 4.46
C HIS A 148 7.74 -20.11 4.75
N TYR A 149 6.71 -19.30 5.00
CA TYR A 149 5.34 -19.80 5.20
C TYR A 149 4.46 -19.77 3.94
N GLY A 150 4.96 -19.19 2.85
CA GLY A 150 4.38 -19.28 1.50
C GLY A 150 5.13 -20.28 0.63
N PHE A 151 4.71 -20.41 -0.64
CA PHE A 151 5.53 -21.06 -1.65
C PHE A 151 6.78 -20.24 -1.98
N VAL A 152 6.72 -18.93 -1.70
CA VAL A 152 7.78 -17.96 -1.89
C VAL A 152 8.10 -17.25 -0.58
N ASP A 153 9.36 -16.84 -0.42
CA ASP A 153 9.76 -16.06 0.74
C ASP A 153 9.15 -14.65 0.74
N GLN A 154 9.03 -14.06 1.93
CA GLN A 154 8.44 -12.73 2.06
C GLN A 154 9.31 -11.65 1.39
N GLN A 155 10.63 -11.85 1.34
CA GLN A 155 11.58 -10.96 0.66
C GLN A 155 11.25 -10.82 -0.83
N LEU A 156 11.05 -11.92 -1.55
CA LEU A 156 10.72 -11.91 -2.97
C LEU A 156 9.35 -11.28 -3.20
N HIS A 157 8.39 -11.48 -2.30
CA HIS A 157 7.13 -10.74 -2.35
C HIS A 157 7.31 -9.22 -2.31
N TYR A 158 8.19 -8.71 -1.43
CA TYR A 158 8.52 -7.29 -1.38
C TYR A 158 9.16 -6.81 -2.68
N MET A 159 10.14 -7.55 -3.20
CA MET A 159 10.84 -7.22 -4.44
C MET A 159 9.90 -7.18 -5.65
N LEU A 160 9.07 -8.23 -5.81
CA LEU A 160 8.12 -8.33 -6.93
C LEU A 160 7.08 -7.21 -6.89
N ARG A 161 6.48 -6.93 -5.71
CA ARG A 161 5.49 -5.85 -5.57
C ARG A 161 6.10 -4.49 -5.83
N PHE A 162 7.30 -4.25 -5.32
CA PHE A 162 7.99 -2.99 -5.52
C PHE A 162 8.37 -2.79 -7.00
N GLY A 163 8.95 -3.81 -7.64
CA GLY A 163 9.26 -3.78 -9.07
C GLY A 163 8.01 -3.55 -9.93
N LEU A 164 6.90 -4.22 -9.59
CA LEU A 164 5.61 -4.02 -10.24
C LEU A 164 5.10 -2.58 -10.08
N ALA A 165 5.15 -2.03 -8.87
CA ALA A 165 4.75 -0.66 -8.59
C ALA A 165 5.57 0.37 -9.39
N ILE A 166 6.88 0.17 -9.49
CA ILE A 166 7.77 1.02 -10.31
C ILE A 166 7.37 0.94 -11.79
N ALA A 167 7.15 -0.26 -12.33
CA ALA A 167 6.72 -0.43 -13.72
C ALA A 167 5.42 0.33 -14.02
N TYR A 168 4.43 0.26 -13.13
CA TYR A 168 3.18 1.01 -13.28
C TYR A 168 3.35 2.51 -13.12
N VAL A 169 4.20 3.00 -12.21
CA VAL A 169 4.49 4.44 -12.09
C VAL A 169 5.16 4.99 -13.33
N ILE A 170 6.11 4.26 -13.91
CA ILE A 170 6.69 4.63 -15.21
C ILE A 170 5.59 4.72 -16.28
N GLY A 171 4.66 3.76 -16.28
CA GLY A 171 3.47 3.79 -17.12
C GLY A 171 2.57 5.01 -16.89
N GLN A 172 2.34 5.40 -15.63
CA GLN A 172 1.53 6.57 -15.27
C GLN A 172 2.17 7.87 -15.77
N TRP A 173 3.49 8.02 -15.62
CA TRP A 173 4.23 9.17 -16.16
C TRP A 173 4.21 9.20 -17.68
N ARG A 174 4.36 8.05 -18.33
CA ARG A 174 4.22 7.95 -19.79
C ARG A 174 2.83 8.42 -20.26
N ILE A 175 1.76 8.00 -19.60
CA ILE A 175 0.40 8.48 -19.91
C ILE A 175 0.34 10.00 -19.75
N TYR A 176 0.83 10.53 -18.63
CA TYR A 176 0.81 11.97 -18.35
C TYR A 176 1.48 12.81 -19.44
N TYR A 177 2.66 12.41 -19.91
CA TYR A 177 3.40 13.14 -20.94
C TYR A 177 2.85 12.96 -22.35
N ASN A 178 2.34 11.77 -22.68
CA ASN A 178 1.83 11.48 -24.02
C ASN A 178 0.39 11.94 -24.25
N THR A 179 -0.34 12.26 -23.18
CA THR A 179 -1.73 12.69 -23.28
C THR A 179 -1.79 14.19 -23.50
N ASP A 180 -2.19 14.60 -24.70
CA ASP A 180 -2.52 15.99 -24.98
C ASP A 180 -4.02 16.23 -24.73
N ILE A 181 -4.30 16.87 -23.59
CA ILE A 181 -5.65 17.19 -23.12
C ILE A 181 -5.65 18.65 -22.66
N ASP A 182 -6.62 19.42 -23.14
CA ASP A 182 -6.83 20.83 -22.79
C ASP A 182 -7.34 21.04 -21.35
N ALA A 183 -7.79 19.97 -20.69
CA ALA A 183 -8.26 20.01 -19.30
C ALA A 183 -7.11 20.17 -18.30
N LYS A 184 -6.68 21.42 -18.10
CA LYS A 184 -5.63 21.83 -17.14
C LYS A 184 -5.86 21.28 -15.72
N VAL A 185 -7.13 21.19 -15.30
CA VAL A 185 -7.50 20.67 -13.97
C VAL A 185 -7.14 19.18 -13.83
N THR A 186 -7.52 18.35 -14.80
CA THR A 186 -7.21 16.91 -14.81
C THR A 186 -5.71 16.66 -14.85
N LYS A 187 -4.97 17.38 -15.71
CA LYS A 187 -3.50 17.29 -15.74
C LYS A 187 -2.90 17.63 -14.38
N ARG A 188 -3.35 18.70 -13.72
CA ARG A 188 -2.87 19.06 -12.38
C ARG A 188 -3.18 17.99 -11.33
N GLU A 189 -4.38 17.42 -11.33
CA GLU A 189 -4.75 16.34 -10.39
C GLU A 189 -3.87 15.11 -10.55
N VAL A 190 -3.68 14.66 -11.79
CA VAL A 190 -2.81 13.52 -12.10
C VAL A 190 -1.36 13.81 -11.76
N LEU A 191 -0.86 15.03 -12.05
CA LEU A 191 0.49 15.43 -11.68
C LEU A 191 0.72 15.33 -10.17
N ILE A 192 -0.19 15.88 -9.37
CA ILE A 192 -0.08 15.83 -7.91
C ILE A 192 -0.11 14.37 -7.44
N PHE A 193 -1.04 13.55 -7.96
CA PHE A 193 -1.11 12.14 -7.60
C PHE A 193 0.18 11.38 -7.94
N ASN A 194 0.69 11.52 -9.17
CA ASN A 194 1.91 10.86 -9.62
C ASN A 194 3.11 11.30 -8.80
N CYS A 195 3.23 12.59 -8.45
CA CYS A 195 4.28 13.09 -7.57
C CYS A 195 4.19 12.47 -6.18
N VAL A 196 3.00 12.46 -5.57
CA VAL A 196 2.77 11.87 -4.24
C VAL A 196 3.10 10.38 -4.24
N TYR A 197 2.61 9.63 -5.23
CA TYR A 197 2.85 8.19 -5.33
C TYR A 197 4.31 7.86 -5.65
N SER A 198 4.96 8.64 -6.53
CA SER A 198 6.40 8.48 -6.81
C SER A 198 7.25 8.74 -5.58
N THR A 199 6.96 9.79 -4.81
CA THR A 199 7.63 10.07 -3.53
C THR A 199 7.43 8.93 -2.53
N TYR A 200 6.22 8.39 -2.42
CA TYR A 200 5.94 7.22 -1.60
C TYR A 200 6.80 6.01 -2.01
N LEU A 201 6.92 5.73 -3.32
CA LEU A 201 7.79 4.64 -3.80
C LEU A 201 9.28 4.92 -3.59
N LEU A 202 9.74 6.16 -3.70
CA LEU A 202 11.14 6.51 -3.41
C LEU A 202 11.48 6.24 -1.94
N LEU A 203 10.56 6.55 -1.01
CA LEU A 203 10.73 6.24 0.40
C LEU A 203 10.80 4.72 0.63
N GLN A 204 9.92 3.95 -0.03
CA GLN A 204 9.95 2.48 0.01
C GLN A 204 11.21 1.90 -0.64
N CYS A 205 11.79 2.55 -1.65
CA CYS A 205 13.02 2.13 -2.32
C CYS A 205 14.18 1.96 -1.33
N SER A 206 14.32 2.91 -0.40
CA SER A 206 15.36 2.84 0.63
C SER A 206 15.23 1.60 1.53
N ILE A 207 14.00 1.17 1.81
CA ILE A 207 13.69 -0.03 2.60
C ILE A 207 14.03 -1.28 1.78
N VAL A 208 13.59 -1.34 0.53
CA VAL A 208 13.83 -2.48 -0.37
C VAL A 208 15.31 -2.66 -0.67
N LEU A 209 16.05 -1.57 -0.93
CA LEU A 209 17.50 -1.62 -1.13
C LEU A 209 18.22 -2.11 0.11
N ALA A 210 17.79 -1.72 1.31
CA ALA A 210 18.38 -2.22 2.54
C ALA A 210 18.12 -3.72 2.76
N ILE A 211 16.93 -4.21 2.40
CA ILE A 211 16.59 -5.65 2.42
C ILE A 211 17.50 -6.42 1.44
N ILE A 212 17.69 -5.90 0.23
CA ILE A 212 18.49 -6.57 -0.82
C ILE A 212 19.99 -6.55 -0.48
N LEU A 213 20.52 -5.39 -0.07
CA LEU A 213 21.97 -5.17 0.04
C LEU A 213 22.56 -5.65 1.36
N ASN A 214 21.76 -5.85 2.42
CA ASN A 214 22.34 -5.98 3.75
C ASN A 214 21.47 -6.81 4.72
N SER A 215 21.38 -8.12 4.49
CA SER A 215 20.55 -9.04 5.28
C SER A 215 20.89 -9.08 6.78
N SER A 216 22.04 -8.54 7.21
CA SER A 216 22.46 -8.38 8.61
C SER A 216 22.14 -7.00 9.21
N GLN A 217 21.94 -5.95 8.40
CA GLN A 217 21.55 -4.60 8.82
C GLN A 217 20.06 -4.29 8.60
N GLU A 218 19.24 -5.24 8.14
CA GLU A 218 17.77 -5.16 8.10
C GLU A 218 17.17 -4.69 9.44
N ALA A 219 17.83 -5.05 10.55
CA ALA A 219 17.52 -4.60 11.90
C ALA A 219 17.65 -3.07 12.08
N TYR A 220 18.46 -2.36 11.30
CA TYR A 220 18.75 -0.94 11.50
C TYR A 220 17.65 -0.01 10.96
N ILE A 221 16.86 -0.41 9.96
CA ILE A 221 15.73 0.40 9.47
C ILE A 221 14.49 0.22 10.35
N LEU A 222 14.20 -1.01 10.75
CA LEU A 222 13.01 -1.34 11.52
C LEU A 222 13.19 -1.16 13.03
N LYS A 223 14.44 -1.11 13.54
CA LYS A 223 14.74 -0.69 14.93
C LYS A 223 15.07 0.80 15.05
N SER A 224 15.34 1.52 13.96
CA SER A 224 15.52 2.97 14.01
C SER A 224 14.17 3.65 14.13
N LEU A 225 13.87 4.10 15.34
CA LEU A 225 12.64 4.81 15.64
C LEU A 225 12.51 6.11 14.86
N ASP A 226 13.62 6.77 14.53
CA ASP A 226 13.61 7.95 13.64
C ASP A 226 13.04 7.64 12.26
N LYS A 227 13.45 6.52 11.67
CA LYS A 227 12.95 6.07 10.36
C LYS A 227 11.48 5.68 10.44
N LEU A 228 11.06 5.04 11.54
CA LEU A 228 9.67 4.68 11.76
C LEU A 228 8.77 5.92 11.90
N VAL A 229 9.22 6.95 12.62
CA VAL A 229 8.55 8.25 12.71
C VAL A 229 8.42 8.88 11.32
N TRP A 230 9.49 8.90 10.54
CA TRP A 230 9.49 9.48 9.20
C TRP A 230 8.52 8.77 8.25
N VAL A 231 8.55 7.43 8.19
CA VAL A 231 7.63 6.65 7.36
C VAL A 231 6.17 6.88 7.77
N SER A 232 5.90 6.92 9.07
CA SER A 232 4.55 7.17 9.59
C SER A 232 4.06 8.59 9.29
N PHE A 233 4.95 9.58 9.36
CA PHE A 233 4.67 10.95 8.95
C PHE A 233 4.37 11.07 7.45
N CYS A 234 5.15 10.41 6.59
CA CYS A 234 4.87 10.37 5.15
C CYS A 234 3.53 9.70 4.84
N PHE A 235 3.17 8.63 5.57
CA PHE A 235 1.85 8.02 5.45
C PHE A 235 0.73 8.97 5.89
N LEU A 236 0.92 9.74 6.95
CA LEU A 236 -0.02 10.78 7.39
C LEU A 236 -0.25 11.84 6.29
N LEU A 237 0.83 12.35 5.69
CA LEU A 237 0.74 13.33 4.60
C LEU A 237 0.04 12.76 3.37
N PHE A 238 0.35 11.52 2.98
CA PHE A 238 -0.36 10.81 1.92
C PHE A 238 -1.85 10.70 2.21
N SER A 239 -2.21 10.34 3.44
CA SER A 239 -3.59 10.14 3.88
C SER A 239 -4.39 11.44 3.89
N LEU A 240 -3.76 12.55 4.32
CA LEU A 240 -4.32 13.89 4.23
C LEU A 240 -4.60 14.29 2.79
N TRP A 241 -3.63 14.11 1.88
CA TRP A 241 -3.82 14.36 0.46
C TRP A 241 -4.98 13.52 -0.10
N PHE A 242 -5.02 12.22 0.21
CA PHE A 242 -6.04 11.30 -0.30
C PHE A 242 -7.45 11.71 0.11
N MET A 243 -7.62 12.12 1.37
CA MET A 243 -8.87 12.64 1.91
C MET A 243 -9.28 13.95 1.23
N LEU A 244 -8.38 14.93 1.17
CA LEU A 244 -8.66 16.24 0.58
C LEU A 244 -9.01 16.11 -0.91
N ASP A 245 -8.28 15.27 -1.63
CA ASP A 245 -8.54 15.00 -3.05
C ASP A 245 -9.88 14.29 -3.28
N GLY A 246 -10.24 13.34 -2.40
CA GLY A 246 -11.54 12.65 -2.47
C GLY A 246 -12.72 13.61 -2.31
N ASN A 247 -12.56 14.65 -1.49
CA ASN A 247 -13.59 15.65 -1.18
C ASN A 247 -13.68 16.81 -2.18
N LYS A 248 -12.79 16.89 -3.17
CA LYS A 248 -12.92 17.90 -4.23
C LYS A 248 -14.19 17.64 -5.05
N LYS A 249 -14.94 18.71 -5.34
CA LYS A 249 -16.05 18.65 -6.30
C LYS A 249 -15.48 18.23 -7.65
N SER A 250 -15.99 17.12 -8.17
CA SER A 250 -15.67 16.65 -9.51
C SER A 250 -16.06 17.70 -10.53
N THR A 251 -15.08 18.25 -11.24
CA THR A 251 -15.31 19.15 -12.38
C THR A 251 -15.79 18.41 -13.63
N LEU A 252 -15.80 17.07 -13.61
CA LEU A 252 -16.24 16.21 -14.72
C LEU A 252 -17.76 16.16 -14.96
N TYR A 253 -18.57 16.95 -14.24
CA TYR A 253 -20.03 16.96 -14.38
C TYR A 253 -20.62 18.34 -14.73
N TYR A 254 -19.82 19.23 -15.33
CA TYR A 254 -20.30 20.47 -15.94
C TYR A 254 -19.87 20.54 -17.40
#